data_AF-A0A3D0W1Z8-F1
#
_entry.id   AF-A0A3D0W1Z8-F1
#
_cell.length_a   1.000
_cell.length_b   1.000
_cell.length_c   1.000
_cell.angle_alpha   90.00
_cell.angle_beta   90.00
_cell.angle_gamma   90.00
#
_symmetry.space_group_name_H-M   'P 1'
#
loop_
_entity.id
_entity.type
_entity.pdbx_description
1 polymer ?
#
loop_
_entity_poly.entity_id
_entity_poly.type
_entity_poly.pdbx_seq_one_letter_code
_entity_poly.pdbx_strand_id
1 'polypeptide(L)'
;MKLSHFFSILDQYLNYKVQSGSGSGRISLGDKVRTYLNAFISPLTSDNPIDELKDDFCRKIYNGSEQLPLKYASFIKANIDFMTFETFCEDLSIDARMGMILQFASSHFDIDIDNFEQGITGVLDTILYYIINVPPSTSIRSSTFLGGSRVMIGGKTVDLLPELIPTTKIELNEVPYIEALLRVYSQSEKLGPISIDDLRTMHPRYTQHFKFQRENYFSAESVLHQIRDIYIDGELEFNNAKSEALSGIQTTILEVCKNALERVDNTMKHVTVVSFSKSYLMRNNNGLIGPKEKQGMVHMLVNDGKIEWVVDYDTDI
;
A
#
# COMPACT_ATOMS: atom_id res chain seq x y z
N MET A 1 4.11 5.22 -1.81
CA MET A 1 3.56 5.70 -3.11
C MET A 1 4.68 6.30 -3.95
N LYS A 2 4.64 6.14 -5.29
CA LYS A 2 5.55 6.83 -6.23
C LYS A 2 5.07 8.24 -6.57
N LEU A 3 5.99 9.16 -6.88
CA LEU A 3 5.65 10.56 -7.22
C LEU A 3 4.71 10.69 -8.45
N SER A 4 4.85 9.81 -9.45
CA SER A 4 3.95 9.81 -10.61
C SER A 4 2.51 9.48 -10.24
N HIS A 5 2.31 8.55 -9.29
CA HIS A 5 0.96 8.23 -8.81
C HIS A 5 0.39 9.39 -7.98
N PHE A 6 1.21 10.04 -7.15
CA PHE A 6 0.84 11.27 -6.44
C PHE A 6 0.36 12.35 -7.43
N PHE A 7 1.10 12.60 -8.50
CA PHE A 7 0.69 13.55 -9.54
C PHE A 7 -0.58 13.12 -10.27
N SER A 8 -0.78 11.83 -10.51
CA SER A 8 -2.03 11.35 -11.12
C SER A 8 -3.25 11.66 -10.26
N ILE A 9 -3.12 11.56 -8.93
CA ILE A 9 -4.20 11.93 -8.02
C ILE A 9 -4.43 13.44 -8.07
N LEU A 10 -3.38 14.26 -7.94
CA LEU A 10 -3.53 15.72 -8.04
C LEU A 10 -4.15 16.13 -9.39
N ASP A 11 -3.73 15.52 -10.50
CA ASP A 11 -4.23 15.85 -11.83
C ASP A 11 -5.72 15.54 -12.03
N GLN A 12 -6.23 14.51 -11.37
CA GLN A 12 -7.64 14.17 -11.44
C GLN A 12 -8.53 15.27 -10.85
N TYR A 13 -8.05 15.97 -9.81
CA TYR A 13 -8.88 16.91 -9.04
C TYR A 13 -8.45 18.36 -9.16
N LEU A 14 -7.20 18.66 -9.53
CA LEU A 14 -6.61 20.00 -9.51
C LEU A 14 -6.07 20.45 -10.88
N ASN A 15 -6.36 19.73 -11.97
CA ASN A 15 -5.89 20.13 -13.30
C ASN A 15 -6.36 21.54 -13.72
N TYR A 16 -7.50 22.00 -13.20
CA TYR A 16 -8.06 23.31 -13.49
C TYR A 16 -7.20 24.46 -12.94
N LYS A 17 -6.28 24.16 -12.00
CA LYS A 17 -5.31 25.11 -11.47
C LYS A 17 -4.09 25.31 -12.37
N VAL A 18 -3.88 24.43 -13.36
CA VAL A 18 -2.69 24.44 -14.20
C VAL A 18 -2.87 25.44 -15.34
N GLN A 19 -1.90 26.34 -15.49
CA GLN A 19 -1.87 27.31 -16.58
C GLN A 19 -0.82 26.91 -17.62
N SER A 20 -1.07 27.24 -18.89
CA SER A 20 -0.06 27.02 -19.94
C SER A 20 1.12 27.95 -19.73
N GLY A 21 2.33 27.40 -19.64
CA GLY A 21 3.57 28.19 -19.69
C GLY A 21 3.91 28.71 -21.08
N SER A 22 3.09 28.39 -22.10
CA SER A 22 3.29 28.81 -23.49
C SER A 22 2.19 29.77 -23.96
N GLY A 23 2.51 30.63 -24.92
CA GLY A 23 1.51 31.48 -25.58
C GLY A 23 0.45 30.72 -26.40
N SER A 24 0.55 29.40 -26.52
CA SER A 24 -0.39 28.57 -27.28
C SER A 24 -1.68 28.25 -26.53
N GLY A 25 -1.72 28.47 -25.22
CA GLY A 25 -2.83 28.07 -24.35
C GLY A 25 -2.91 26.56 -24.07
N ARG A 26 -2.10 25.72 -24.72
CA ARG A 26 -2.06 24.27 -24.47
C ARG A 26 -1.27 23.96 -23.21
N ILE A 27 -1.89 23.26 -22.27
CA ILE A 27 -1.22 22.77 -21.05
C ILE A 27 -0.34 21.56 -21.39
N SER A 28 0.94 21.65 -21.05
CA SER A 28 1.92 20.56 -21.17
C SER A 28 2.00 19.74 -19.88
N LEU A 29 2.64 18.56 -19.94
CA LEU A 29 3.00 17.82 -18.72
C LEU A 29 4.06 18.56 -17.89
N GLY A 30 4.88 19.40 -18.54
CA GLY A 30 5.82 20.30 -17.86
C GLY A 30 5.10 21.28 -16.95
N ASP A 31 4.06 21.93 -17.47
CA ASP A 31 3.22 22.85 -16.71
C ASP A 31 2.62 22.16 -15.49
N LYS A 32 2.02 20.98 -15.68
CA LYS A 32 1.44 20.18 -14.58
C LYS A 32 2.46 19.87 -13.49
N VAL A 33 3.62 19.32 -13.85
CA VAL A 33 4.66 18.96 -12.87
C VAL A 33 5.12 20.18 -12.09
N ARG A 34 5.42 21.30 -12.76
CA ARG A 34 5.88 22.51 -12.07
C ARG A 34 4.79 23.09 -11.18
N THR A 35 3.55 23.19 -11.66
CA THR A 35 2.41 23.67 -10.86
C THR A 35 2.20 22.80 -9.62
N TYR A 36 2.15 21.48 -9.77
CA TYR A 36 1.92 20.58 -8.64
C TYR A 36 3.09 20.54 -7.65
N LEU A 37 4.34 20.72 -8.08
CA LEU A 37 5.46 20.84 -7.15
C LEU A 37 5.45 22.19 -6.41
N ASN A 38 5.17 23.28 -7.12
CA ASN A 38 5.12 24.63 -6.54
C ASN A 38 3.92 24.83 -5.61
N ALA A 39 2.87 24.03 -5.74
CA ALA A 39 1.70 24.05 -4.85
C ALA A 39 2.01 23.74 -3.38
N PHE A 40 3.19 23.21 -3.07
CA PHE A 40 3.59 22.83 -1.70
C PHE A 40 4.76 23.63 -1.17
N ILE A 41 5.22 24.68 -1.86
CA ILE A 41 6.47 25.37 -1.51
C ILE A 41 6.17 26.79 -1.09
N SER A 42 6.60 27.18 0.11
CA SER A 42 6.41 28.54 0.59
C SER A 42 6.92 29.58 -0.41
N PRO A 43 6.24 30.74 -0.52
CA PRO A 43 6.66 31.81 -1.42
C PRO A 43 8.15 32.16 -1.26
N LEU A 44 8.87 32.12 -2.38
CA LEU A 44 10.31 32.31 -2.41
C LEU A 44 10.66 33.80 -2.60
N THR A 45 11.76 34.22 -1.98
CA THR A 45 12.35 35.56 -2.19
C THR A 45 13.47 35.56 -3.24
N SER A 46 13.82 34.40 -3.78
CA SER A 46 14.84 34.16 -4.79
C SER A 46 14.32 33.25 -5.90
N ASP A 47 15.16 33.00 -6.92
CA ASP A 47 14.83 32.12 -8.05
C ASP A 47 14.38 30.73 -7.58
N ASN A 48 13.34 30.19 -8.24
CA ASN A 48 12.79 28.87 -7.99
C ASN A 48 13.44 27.84 -8.94
N PRO A 49 14.28 26.91 -8.44
CA PRO A 49 14.93 25.93 -9.30
C PRO A 49 13.94 25.07 -10.10
N ILE A 50 12.73 24.84 -9.60
CA ILE A 50 11.72 23.99 -10.26
C ILE A 50 11.35 24.53 -11.63
N ASP A 51 11.40 25.84 -11.81
CA ASP A 51 11.10 26.49 -13.09
C ASP A 51 12.14 26.14 -14.17
N GLU A 52 13.35 25.74 -13.78
CA GLU A 52 14.42 25.29 -14.68
C GLU A 52 14.28 23.83 -15.14
N LEU A 53 13.35 23.06 -14.57
CA LEU A 53 13.11 21.68 -15.02
C LEU A 53 12.77 21.70 -16.51
N LYS A 54 13.37 20.82 -17.31
CA LYS A 54 13.09 20.74 -18.74
C LYS A 54 11.79 19.97 -18.98
N ASP A 55 10.97 20.40 -19.95
CA ASP A 55 9.68 19.76 -20.27
C ASP A 55 9.81 18.26 -20.57
N ASP A 56 10.83 17.86 -21.34
CA ASP A 56 11.10 16.45 -21.63
C ASP A 56 11.35 15.64 -20.35
N PHE A 57 12.01 16.23 -19.36
CA PHE A 57 12.28 15.59 -18.09
C PHE A 57 11.03 15.55 -17.21
N CYS A 58 10.25 16.64 -17.14
CA CYS A 58 8.95 16.66 -16.46
C CYS A 58 8.02 15.56 -16.99
N ARG A 59 7.96 15.37 -18.31
CA ARG A 59 7.18 14.28 -18.93
C ARG A 59 7.61 12.91 -18.41
N LYS A 60 8.91 12.66 -18.26
CA LYS A 60 9.41 11.39 -17.72
C LYS A 60 9.10 11.21 -16.24
N ILE A 61 9.19 12.26 -15.42
CA ILE A 61 8.78 12.23 -14.01
C ILE A 61 7.28 11.92 -13.91
N TYR A 62 6.45 12.65 -14.66
CA TYR A 62 4.99 12.49 -14.65
C TYR A 62 4.58 11.06 -14.99
N ASN A 63 5.23 10.46 -15.98
CA ASN A 63 4.97 9.07 -16.38
C ASN A 63 5.65 8.03 -15.47
N GLY A 64 6.48 8.45 -14.52
CA GLY A 64 7.19 7.57 -13.60
C GLY A 64 8.38 6.81 -14.21
N SER A 65 8.85 7.19 -15.40
CA SER A 65 10.03 6.58 -16.03
C SER A 65 11.35 7.15 -15.49
N GLU A 66 11.31 8.32 -14.86
CA GLU A 66 12.45 8.95 -14.18
C GLU A 66 12.03 9.43 -12.80
N GLN A 67 12.96 9.40 -11.86
CA GLN A 67 12.78 9.99 -10.54
C GLN A 67 13.07 11.49 -10.59
N LEU A 68 12.49 12.26 -9.65
CA LEU A 68 12.85 13.66 -9.48
C LEU A 68 14.35 13.76 -9.10
N PRO A 69 15.15 14.61 -9.76
CA PRO A 69 16.57 14.72 -9.46
C PRO A 69 16.80 15.24 -8.05
N LEU A 70 17.85 14.73 -7.39
CA LEU A 70 18.16 14.99 -5.99
C LEU A 70 18.17 16.48 -5.63
N LYS A 71 18.72 17.34 -6.52
CA LYS A 71 18.76 18.79 -6.27
C LYS A 71 17.37 19.41 -6.09
N TYR A 72 16.38 18.96 -6.87
CA TYR A 72 15.01 19.45 -6.80
C TYR A 72 14.28 18.84 -5.62
N ALA A 73 14.45 17.53 -5.37
CA ALA A 73 13.84 16.86 -4.24
C ALA A 73 14.28 17.47 -2.90
N SER A 74 15.58 17.72 -2.72
CA SER A 74 16.13 18.38 -1.53
C SER A 74 15.62 19.82 -1.40
N PHE A 75 15.50 20.55 -2.51
CA PHE A 75 14.96 21.90 -2.51
C PHE A 75 13.50 21.94 -2.05
N ILE A 76 12.64 21.09 -2.64
CA ILE A 76 11.22 21.03 -2.25
C ILE A 76 11.08 20.64 -0.79
N LYS A 77 11.80 19.59 -0.35
CA LYS A 77 11.72 19.12 1.04
C LYS A 77 12.13 20.19 2.05
N ALA A 78 13.11 21.03 1.71
CA ALA A 78 13.57 22.10 2.58
C ALA A 78 12.58 23.28 2.68
N ASN A 79 11.63 23.39 1.74
CA ASN A 79 10.69 24.51 1.65
C ASN A 79 9.23 24.07 1.64
N ILE A 80 8.95 22.81 2.02
CA ILE A 80 7.60 22.25 1.98
C ILE A 80 6.71 22.90 3.05
N ASP A 81 5.51 23.31 2.66
CA ASP A 81 4.58 24.05 3.50
C ASP A 81 3.13 23.74 3.13
N PHE A 82 2.39 23.19 4.10
CA PHE A 82 1.00 22.80 3.89
C PHE A 82 0.07 24.01 3.75
N MET A 83 0.41 25.18 4.31
CA MET A 83 -0.41 26.40 4.20
C MET A 83 -0.42 26.92 2.76
N THR A 84 0.69 26.73 2.04
CA THR A 84 0.76 27.02 0.61
C THR A 84 -0.19 26.10 -0.16
N PHE A 85 -0.23 24.81 0.18
CA PHE A 85 -1.15 23.86 -0.45
C PHE A 85 -2.61 24.15 -0.09
N GLU A 86 -2.90 24.57 1.14
CA GLU A 86 -4.22 25.04 1.57
C GLU A 86 -4.73 26.17 0.68
N THR A 87 -3.90 27.21 0.49
CA THR A 87 -4.22 28.33 -0.41
C THR A 87 -4.41 27.84 -1.84
N PHE A 88 -3.58 26.90 -2.30
CA PHE A 88 -3.68 26.36 -3.66
C PHE A 88 -5.01 25.63 -3.92
N CYS A 89 -5.59 24.96 -2.90
CA CYS A 89 -6.81 24.16 -3.03
C CYS A 89 -8.02 24.70 -2.24
N GLU A 90 -8.03 26.00 -1.90
CA GLU A 90 -9.08 26.64 -1.10
C GLU A 90 -10.49 26.56 -1.73
N ASP A 91 -10.55 26.51 -3.05
CA ASP A 91 -11.78 26.40 -3.86
C ASP A 91 -12.16 24.95 -4.20
N LEU A 92 -11.39 23.97 -3.73
CA LEU A 92 -11.67 22.55 -3.95
C LEU A 92 -12.89 22.13 -3.11
N SER A 93 -13.93 21.61 -3.78
CA SER A 93 -15.16 21.19 -3.12
C SER A 93 -14.96 20.02 -2.15
N ILE A 94 -15.86 19.88 -1.19
CA ILE A 94 -15.86 18.78 -0.21
C ILE A 94 -15.91 17.42 -0.93
N ASP A 95 -16.76 17.26 -1.95
CA ASP A 95 -16.86 16.01 -2.72
C ASP A 95 -15.54 15.66 -3.41
N ALA A 96 -14.84 16.65 -3.99
CA ALA A 96 -13.55 16.44 -4.61
C ALA A 96 -12.47 16.08 -3.58
N ARG A 97 -12.47 16.72 -2.40
CA ARG A 97 -11.60 16.36 -1.26
C ARG A 97 -11.84 14.92 -0.81
N MET A 98 -13.10 14.50 -0.66
CA MET A 98 -13.44 13.11 -0.35
C MET A 98 -12.94 12.13 -1.41
N GLY A 99 -13.05 12.50 -2.69
CA GLY A 99 -12.48 11.70 -3.78
C GLY A 99 -10.97 11.53 -3.69
N MET A 100 -10.24 12.60 -3.37
CA MET A 100 -8.79 12.55 -3.14
C MET A 100 -8.42 11.70 -1.91
N ILE A 101 -9.14 11.87 -0.80
CA ILE A 101 -8.97 11.08 0.42
C ILE A 101 -9.08 9.58 0.12
N LEU A 102 -10.10 9.17 -0.64
CA LEU A 102 -10.27 7.76 -1.02
C LEU A 102 -9.12 7.22 -1.87
N GLN A 103 -8.55 8.04 -2.76
CA GLN A 103 -7.39 7.65 -3.57
C GLN A 103 -6.14 7.45 -2.71
N PHE A 104 -5.87 8.37 -1.77
CA PHE A 104 -4.75 8.25 -0.84
C PHE A 104 -4.92 7.08 0.15
N ALA A 105 -6.14 6.85 0.63
CA ALA A 105 -6.47 5.71 1.50
C ALA A 105 -6.19 4.37 0.80
N SER A 106 -6.42 4.26 -0.51
CA SER A 106 -6.07 3.04 -1.26
C SER A 106 -4.57 2.71 -1.29
N SER A 107 -3.73 3.69 -0.95
CA SER A 107 -2.29 3.55 -0.78
C SER A 107 -1.85 3.53 0.70
N HIS A 108 -2.80 3.35 1.62
CA HIS A 108 -2.60 3.29 3.07
C HIS A 108 -2.07 4.58 3.71
N PHE A 109 -2.45 5.74 3.16
CA PHE A 109 -2.22 7.02 3.83
C PHE A 109 -3.45 7.41 4.64
N ASP A 110 -3.24 7.68 5.93
CA ASP A 110 -4.27 8.11 6.86
C ASP A 110 -4.56 9.61 6.68
N ILE A 111 -5.50 9.91 5.79
CA ILE A 111 -5.96 11.27 5.48
C ILE A 111 -7.47 11.32 5.70
N ASP A 112 -7.92 12.34 6.41
CA ASP A 112 -9.33 12.66 6.59
C ASP A 112 -9.59 14.13 6.22
N ILE A 113 -10.81 14.60 6.47
CA ILE A 113 -11.18 15.97 6.15
C ILE A 113 -10.53 17.00 7.08
N ASP A 114 -10.21 16.60 8.31
CA ASP A 114 -9.69 17.46 9.36
C ASP A 114 -8.18 17.69 9.19
N ASN A 115 -7.49 16.77 8.51
CA ASN A 115 -6.05 16.83 8.25
C ASN A 115 -5.69 16.94 6.76
N PHE A 116 -6.65 17.21 5.88
CA PHE A 116 -6.50 17.05 4.42
C PHE A 116 -5.21 17.64 3.83
N GLU A 117 -4.95 18.92 4.09
CA GLU A 117 -3.79 19.64 3.57
C GLU A 117 -2.48 19.13 4.17
N GLN A 118 -2.44 18.95 5.49
CA GLN A 118 -1.27 18.44 6.19
C GLN A 118 -0.95 17.00 5.76
N GLY A 119 -1.99 16.17 5.61
CA GLY A 119 -1.91 14.78 5.20
C GLY A 119 -1.32 14.64 3.81
N ILE A 120 -1.87 15.33 2.81
CA ILE A 120 -1.37 15.29 1.43
C ILE A 120 0.06 15.84 1.35
N THR A 121 0.35 16.92 2.08
CA THR A 121 1.72 17.47 2.18
C THR A 121 2.68 16.46 2.82
N GLY A 122 2.24 15.73 3.84
CA GLY A 122 3.00 14.65 4.48
C GLY A 122 3.26 13.46 3.55
N VAL A 123 2.33 13.15 2.64
CA VAL A 123 2.56 12.16 1.57
C VAL A 123 3.71 12.61 0.67
N LEU A 124 3.70 13.87 0.21
CA LEU A 124 4.78 14.42 -0.61
C LEU A 124 6.11 14.42 0.16
N ASP A 125 6.11 14.82 1.44
CA ASP A 125 7.31 14.82 2.28
C ASP A 125 7.96 13.42 2.39
N THR A 126 7.11 12.40 2.54
CA THR A 126 7.49 10.98 2.59
C THR A 126 8.08 10.53 1.25
N ILE A 127 7.45 10.89 0.13
CA ILE A 127 7.95 10.60 -1.21
C ILE A 127 9.34 11.23 -1.40
N LEU A 128 9.51 12.49 -1.02
CA LEU A 128 10.78 13.21 -1.12
C LEU A 128 11.86 12.60 -0.22
N TYR A 129 11.50 12.16 1.00
CA TYR A 129 12.42 11.44 1.88
C TYR A 129 13.03 10.22 1.19
N TYR A 130 12.21 9.38 0.54
CA TYR A 130 12.72 8.21 -0.17
C TYR A 130 13.51 8.58 -1.42
N ILE A 131 13.11 9.62 -2.16
CA ILE A 131 13.89 10.12 -3.30
C ILE A 131 15.31 10.55 -2.89
N ILE A 132 15.45 11.17 -1.72
CA ILE A 132 16.72 11.68 -1.23
C ILE A 132 17.61 10.56 -0.66
N ASN A 133 17.01 9.58 0.01
CA ASN A 133 17.74 8.60 0.80
C ASN A 133 17.93 7.24 0.12
N VAL A 134 17.14 6.92 -0.90
CA VAL A 134 17.18 5.63 -1.60
C VAL A 134 17.70 5.83 -3.02
N PRO A 135 18.82 5.20 -3.40
CA PRO A 135 19.32 5.26 -4.77
C PRO A 135 18.25 4.80 -5.77
N PRO A 136 18.15 5.45 -6.94
CA PRO A 136 17.31 4.96 -8.02
C PRO A 136 17.67 3.52 -8.36
N SER A 137 16.69 2.70 -8.71
CA SER A 137 16.90 1.29 -9.09
C SER A 137 17.42 0.37 -7.99
N THR A 138 17.27 0.74 -6.71
CA THR A 138 17.61 -0.14 -5.58
C THR A 138 16.76 -1.41 -5.63
N SER A 139 17.43 -2.56 -5.70
CA SER A 139 16.79 -3.88 -5.54
C SER A 139 16.71 -4.25 -4.06
N ILE A 140 15.58 -4.82 -3.65
CA ILE A 140 15.41 -5.33 -2.29
C ILE A 140 16.46 -6.38 -1.93
N ARG A 141 16.95 -7.12 -2.94
CA ARG A 141 17.98 -8.15 -2.78
C ARG A 141 19.34 -7.59 -2.36
N SER A 142 19.57 -6.30 -2.60
CA SER A 142 20.81 -5.60 -2.23
C SER A 142 20.75 -4.92 -0.86
N SER A 143 19.64 -5.11 -0.12
CA SER A 143 19.37 -4.42 1.14
C SER A 143 19.52 -5.36 2.34
N THR A 144 19.89 -4.80 3.48
CA THR A 144 20.02 -5.54 4.74
C THR A 144 19.04 -4.99 5.76
N PHE A 145 18.02 -5.78 6.12
CA PHE A 145 17.03 -5.40 7.12
C PHE A 145 17.63 -5.53 8.52
N LEU A 146 17.57 -4.44 9.29
CA LEU A 146 18.18 -4.33 10.61
C LEU A 146 17.16 -4.55 11.75
N GLY A 147 15.88 -4.72 11.41
CA GLY A 147 14.76 -4.80 12.35
C GLY A 147 14.28 -3.42 12.84
N GLY A 148 13.07 -3.39 13.42
CA GLY A 148 12.44 -2.16 13.91
C GLY A 148 12.25 -1.11 12.81
N SER A 149 11.72 -1.54 11.65
CA SER A 149 11.49 -0.70 10.46
C SER A 149 12.73 -0.01 9.88
N ARG A 150 13.94 -0.50 10.17
CA ARG A 150 15.19 0.04 9.62
C ARG A 150 15.83 -0.90 8.61
N VAL A 151 16.30 -0.32 7.52
CA VAL A 151 17.00 -1.06 6.46
C VAL A 151 18.28 -0.34 6.07
N MET A 152 19.33 -1.11 5.78
CA MET A 152 20.57 -0.59 5.23
C MET A 152 20.53 -0.70 3.70
N ILE A 153 20.65 0.44 3.02
CA ILE A 153 20.66 0.57 1.57
C ILE A 153 21.88 1.42 1.18
N GLY A 154 22.77 0.88 0.35
CA GLY A 154 23.94 1.63 -0.14
C GLY A 154 24.84 2.20 0.97
N GLY A 155 24.92 1.51 2.12
CA GLY A 155 25.70 1.95 3.29
C GLY A 155 25.02 3.02 4.17
N LYS A 156 23.78 3.41 3.86
CA LYS A 156 22.96 4.30 4.69
C LYS A 156 21.82 3.54 5.35
N THR A 157 21.46 3.94 6.56
CA THR A 157 20.24 3.47 7.21
C THR A 157 19.07 4.33 6.72
N VAL A 158 18.02 3.66 6.27
CA VAL A 158 16.76 4.25 5.82
C VAL A 158 15.64 3.69 6.69
N ASP A 159 14.72 4.55 7.10
CA ASP A 159 13.53 4.16 7.83
C ASP A 159 12.42 3.78 6.83
N LEU A 160 11.86 2.59 7.02
CA LEU A 160 10.70 2.12 6.26
C LEU A 160 9.44 2.81 6.77
N LEU A 161 8.41 2.78 5.93
CA LEU A 161 7.08 3.23 6.31
C LEU A 161 6.62 2.49 7.57
N PRO A 162 5.80 3.13 8.43
CA PRO A 162 5.23 2.45 9.58
C PRO A 162 4.47 1.20 9.15
N GLU A 163 4.43 0.19 10.03
CA GLU A 163 3.58 -0.96 9.82
C GLU A 163 2.11 -0.52 9.83
N LEU A 164 1.32 -1.16 8.98
CA LEU A 164 -0.11 -0.95 8.91
C LEU A 164 -0.78 -1.68 10.07
N ILE A 165 -1.75 -1.01 10.69
CA ILE A 165 -2.57 -1.59 11.75
C ILE A 165 -4.02 -1.69 11.29
N PRO A 166 -4.74 -2.77 11.62
CA PRO A 166 -6.16 -2.85 11.31
C PRO A 166 -6.93 -1.71 11.96
N THR A 167 -7.57 -0.86 11.16
CA THR A 167 -8.44 0.23 11.65
C THR A 167 -9.83 -0.32 12.00
N THR A 168 -10.70 0.46 12.64
CA THR A 168 -12.08 -0.01 12.89
C THR A 168 -12.92 -0.13 11.61
N LYS A 169 -12.54 0.62 10.57
CA LYS A 169 -13.21 0.62 9.27
C LYS A 169 -12.68 -0.53 8.42
N ILE A 170 -13.57 -1.19 7.69
CA ILE A 170 -13.18 -2.19 6.70
C ILE A 170 -12.83 -1.47 5.40
N GLU A 171 -11.65 -1.75 4.88
CA GLU A 171 -11.17 -1.21 3.60
C GLU A 171 -11.58 -2.12 2.43
N LEU A 172 -11.67 -1.55 1.22
CA LEU A 172 -12.16 -2.26 0.03
C LEU A 172 -11.30 -3.48 -0.34
N ASN A 173 -9.99 -3.38 -0.14
CA ASN A 173 -9.04 -4.48 -0.35
C ASN A 173 -9.24 -5.64 0.65
N GLU A 174 -9.89 -5.41 1.80
CA GLU A 174 -10.14 -6.47 2.78
C GLU A 174 -11.42 -7.27 2.47
N VAL A 175 -12.37 -6.66 1.77
CA VAL A 175 -13.72 -7.21 1.58
C VAL A 175 -13.72 -8.67 1.09
N PRO A 176 -12.92 -9.08 0.08
CA PRO A 176 -13.07 -10.42 -0.47
C PRO A 176 -12.72 -11.54 0.53
N TYR A 177 -11.58 -11.45 1.25
CA TYR A 177 -11.23 -12.46 2.25
C TYR A 177 -12.15 -12.40 3.48
N ILE A 178 -12.64 -11.20 3.85
CA ILE A 178 -13.61 -11.04 4.93
C ILE A 178 -14.92 -11.75 4.59
N GLU A 179 -15.47 -11.52 3.40
CA GLU A 179 -16.66 -12.22 2.94
C GLU A 179 -16.45 -13.74 2.89
N ALA A 180 -15.28 -14.20 2.45
CA ALA A 180 -14.94 -15.61 2.47
C ALA A 180 -14.93 -16.18 3.90
N LEU A 181 -14.38 -15.46 4.88
CA LEU A 181 -14.43 -15.86 6.30
C LEU A 181 -15.86 -15.87 6.86
N LEU A 182 -16.70 -14.90 6.50
CA LEU A 182 -18.10 -14.89 6.93
C LEU A 182 -18.86 -16.11 6.38
N ARG A 183 -18.60 -16.51 5.13
CA ARG A 183 -19.14 -17.75 4.55
C ARG A 183 -18.64 -19.00 5.29
N VAL A 184 -17.37 -19.03 5.67
CA VAL A 184 -16.79 -20.12 6.49
C VAL A 184 -17.54 -20.29 7.82
N TYR A 185 -17.79 -19.19 8.54
CA TYR A 185 -18.47 -19.24 9.82
C TYR A 185 -19.96 -19.58 9.66
N SER A 186 -20.61 -19.02 8.66
CA SER A 186 -22.01 -19.31 8.32
C SER A 186 -22.21 -20.80 8.01
N GLN A 187 -21.36 -21.41 7.16
CA GLN A 187 -21.40 -22.84 6.88
C GLN A 187 -21.19 -23.68 8.14
N SER A 188 -20.15 -23.35 8.93
CA SER A 188 -19.79 -24.14 10.11
C SER A 188 -20.89 -24.17 11.19
N GLU A 189 -21.70 -23.11 11.27
CA GLU A 189 -22.85 -23.02 12.20
C GLU A 189 -24.20 -23.30 11.53
N LYS A 190 -24.21 -23.68 10.24
CA LYS A 190 -25.41 -23.95 9.43
C LYS A 190 -26.40 -22.79 9.43
N LEU A 191 -25.88 -21.58 9.30
CA LEU A 191 -26.64 -20.33 9.23
C LEU A 191 -26.83 -19.89 7.78
N GLY A 192 -27.75 -18.94 7.56
CA GLY A 192 -27.80 -18.17 6.32
C GLY A 192 -26.64 -17.17 6.21
N PRO A 193 -26.65 -16.29 5.21
CA PRO A 193 -25.66 -15.20 5.10
C PRO A 193 -25.59 -14.38 6.39
N ILE A 194 -24.36 -14.08 6.83
CA ILE A 194 -24.08 -13.30 8.04
C ILE A 194 -23.20 -12.09 7.71
N SER A 195 -23.23 -11.11 8.59
CA SER A 195 -22.39 -9.92 8.60
C SER A 195 -21.34 -9.98 9.73
N ILE A 196 -20.43 -9.01 9.75
CA ILE A 196 -19.46 -8.84 10.85
C ILE A 196 -20.17 -8.57 12.18
N ASP A 197 -21.27 -7.83 12.18
CA ASP A 197 -22.02 -7.51 13.40
C ASP A 197 -22.67 -8.75 14.03
N ASP A 198 -23.08 -9.71 13.21
CA ASP A 198 -23.68 -10.97 13.68
C ASP A 198 -22.68 -11.80 14.51
N LEU A 199 -21.36 -11.66 14.25
CA LEU A 199 -20.31 -12.37 15.00
C LEU A 199 -20.35 -12.07 16.51
N ARG A 200 -20.93 -10.93 16.92
CA ARG A 200 -21.09 -10.56 18.34
C ARG A 200 -22.12 -11.41 19.07
N THR A 201 -23.07 -11.99 18.33
CA THR A 201 -24.13 -12.86 18.87
C THR A 201 -23.78 -14.34 18.78
N MET A 202 -22.79 -14.68 17.96
CA MET A 202 -22.26 -16.04 17.79
C MET A 202 -21.29 -16.40 18.92
N HIS A 203 -20.80 -17.64 18.92
CA HIS A 203 -19.80 -18.09 19.89
C HIS A 203 -18.54 -17.17 19.84
N PRO A 204 -18.02 -16.68 20.98
CA PRO A 204 -16.93 -15.69 21.03
C PRO A 204 -15.67 -16.05 20.25
N ARG A 205 -15.43 -17.35 20.04
CA ARG A 205 -14.34 -17.88 19.18
C ARG A 205 -14.31 -17.23 17.80
N TYR A 206 -15.46 -16.91 17.20
CA TYR A 206 -15.52 -16.36 15.85
C TYR A 206 -15.05 -14.92 15.78
N THR A 207 -15.45 -14.10 16.75
CA THR A 207 -14.94 -12.72 16.87
C THR A 207 -13.43 -12.73 17.10
N GLN A 208 -12.93 -13.62 17.98
CA GLN A 208 -11.50 -13.74 18.24
C GLN A 208 -10.72 -14.25 17.01
N HIS A 209 -11.24 -15.27 16.32
CA HIS A 209 -10.65 -15.82 15.11
C HIS A 209 -10.62 -14.76 14.00
N PHE A 210 -11.73 -14.06 13.74
CA PHE A 210 -11.79 -12.97 12.76
C PHE A 210 -10.75 -11.87 13.06
N LYS A 211 -10.66 -11.42 14.31
CA LYS A 211 -9.67 -10.42 14.71
C LYS A 211 -8.24 -10.90 14.41
N PHE A 212 -7.91 -12.14 14.78
CA PHE A 212 -6.60 -12.72 14.53
C PHE A 212 -6.28 -12.84 13.02
N GLN A 213 -7.26 -13.28 12.22
CA GLN A 213 -7.09 -13.37 10.76
C GLN A 213 -6.86 -12.00 10.12
N ARG A 214 -7.58 -10.97 10.60
CA ARG A 214 -7.40 -9.60 10.14
C ARG A 214 -6.05 -9.02 10.54
N GLU A 215 -5.57 -9.29 11.76
CA GLU A 215 -4.21 -8.92 12.19
C GLU A 215 -3.14 -9.55 11.26
N ASN A 216 -3.29 -10.83 10.88
CA ASN A 216 -2.37 -11.50 9.97
C ASN A 216 -2.38 -10.89 8.56
N TYR A 217 -3.57 -10.55 8.03
CA TYR A 217 -3.69 -9.86 6.74
C TYR A 217 -2.89 -8.56 6.74
N PHE A 218 -3.06 -7.71 7.76
CA PHE A 218 -2.32 -6.44 7.88
C PHE A 218 -0.82 -6.64 8.11
N SER A 219 -0.39 -7.71 8.79
CA SER A 219 1.03 -8.08 8.85
C SER A 219 1.62 -8.28 7.45
N ALA A 220 0.96 -9.05 6.58
CA ALA A 220 1.43 -9.25 5.21
C ALA A 220 1.36 -7.96 4.37
N GLU A 221 0.27 -7.19 4.50
CA GLU A 221 0.08 -5.94 3.77
C GLU A 221 1.09 -4.87 4.20
N SER A 222 1.51 -4.87 5.46
CA SER A 222 2.59 -4.00 5.96
C SER A 222 3.90 -4.24 5.24
N VAL A 223 4.25 -5.51 4.99
CA VAL A 223 5.48 -5.83 4.25
C VAL A 223 5.39 -5.32 2.83
N LEU A 224 4.27 -5.56 2.15
CA LEU A 224 4.05 -5.04 0.79
C LEU A 224 4.11 -3.51 0.77
N HIS A 225 3.41 -2.84 1.69
CA HIS A 225 3.39 -1.38 1.84
C HIS A 225 4.79 -0.79 2.00
N GLN A 226 5.61 -1.41 2.85
CA GLN A 226 6.98 -0.97 3.11
C GLN A 226 7.92 -1.15 1.92
N ILE A 227 7.72 -2.16 1.07
CA ILE A 227 8.71 -2.49 0.02
C ILE A 227 8.29 -2.08 -1.40
N ARG A 228 6.97 -2.00 -1.68
CA ARG A 228 6.41 -1.86 -3.04
C ARG A 228 6.98 -0.67 -3.81
N ASP A 229 7.03 0.49 -3.16
CA ASP A 229 7.39 1.75 -3.81
C ASP A 229 8.85 2.17 -3.55
N ILE A 230 9.54 1.50 -2.62
CA ILE A 230 10.94 1.77 -2.28
C ILE A 230 11.88 1.01 -3.22
N TYR A 231 11.54 -0.23 -3.57
CA TYR A 231 12.39 -1.12 -4.37
C TYR A 231 11.81 -1.36 -5.76
N ILE A 232 12.66 -1.46 -6.77
CA ILE A 232 12.21 -1.73 -8.14
C ILE A 232 11.58 -3.12 -8.32
N ASP A 233 11.98 -4.07 -7.49
CA ASP A 233 11.56 -5.46 -7.49
C ASP A 233 10.74 -5.83 -6.24
N GLY A 234 10.36 -4.86 -5.40
CA GLY A 234 9.67 -5.12 -4.13
C GLY A 234 8.35 -5.87 -4.30
N GLU A 235 7.47 -5.38 -5.17
CA GLU A 235 6.19 -6.02 -5.48
C GLU A 235 6.38 -7.39 -6.16
N LEU A 236 7.35 -7.49 -7.08
CA LEU A 236 7.67 -8.76 -7.75
C LEU A 236 8.12 -9.82 -6.74
N GLU A 237 9.03 -9.47 -5.83
CA GLU A 237 9.52 -10.38 -4.80
C GLU A 237 8.43 -10.77 -3.80
N PHE A 238 7.52 -9.86 -3.46
CA PHE A 238 6.35 -10.17 -2.64
C PHE A 238 5.42 -11.17 -3.32
N ASN A 239 5.11 -10.95 -4.60
CA ASN A 239 4.27 -11.86 -5.37
C ASN A 239 4.95 -13.24 -5.57
N ASN A 240 6.27 -13.28 -5.72
CA ASN A 240 7.02 -14.55 -5.75
C ASN A 240 6.89 -15.30 -4.42
N ALA A 241 6.98 -14.61 -3.28
CA ALA A 241 6.74 -15.21 -1.97
C ALA A 241 5.32 -15.78 -1.83
N LYS A 242 4.31 -14.99 -2.22
CA LYS A 242 2.90 -15.38 -2.22
C LYS A 242 2.64 -16.61 -3.10
N SER A 243 3.26 -16.67 -4.28
CA SER A 243 3.17 -17.83 -5.18
C SER A 243 3.84 -19.09 -4.62
N GLU A 244 4.98 -18.95 -3.93
CA GLU A 244 5.63 -20.07 -3.26
C GLU A 244 4.78 -20.56 -2.07
N ALA A 245 4.12 -19.64 -1.35
CA ALA A 245 3.23 -19.98 -0.24
C ALA A 245 2.06 -20.83 -0.74
N LEU A 246 1.39 -20.40 -1.82
CA LEU A 246 0.33 -21.17 -2.47
C LEU A 246 0.80 -22.58 -2.86
N SER A 247 1.98 -22.67 -3.49
CA SER A 247 2.55 -23.96 -3.90
C SER A 247 2.77 -24.89 -2.71
N GLY A 248 3.19 -24.35 -1.56
CA GLY A 248 3.45 -25.11 -0.34
C GLY A 248 2.20 -25.57 0.40
N ILE A 249 1.05 -24.91 0.20
CA ILE A 249 -0.22 -25.25 0.88
C ILE A 249 -1.26 -25.90 -0.05
N GLN A 250 -0.96 -26.04 -1.34
CA GLN A 250 -1.91 -26.51 -2.36
C GLN A 250 -2.56 -27.85 -1.98
N THR A 251 -1.78 -28.79 -1.47
CA THR A 251 -2.30 -30.11 -1.06
C THR A 251 -3.24 -29.98 0.13
N THR A 252 -2.88 -29.15 1.13
CA THR A 252 -3.72 -28.88 2.31
C THR A 252 -5.05 -28.23 1.93
N ILE A 253 -5.05 -27.32 0.96
CA ILE A 253 -6.28 -26.69 0.46
C ILE A 253 -7.21 -27.71 -0.21
N LEU A 254 -6.66 -28.78 -0.80
CA LEU A 254 -7.44 -29.81 -1.49
C LEU A 254 -7.89 -30.97 -0.59
N GLU A 255 -7.46 -31.01 0.67
CA GLU A 255 -7.86 -32.05 1.62
C GLU A 255 -9.37 -32.03 1.85
N VAL A 256 -10.00 -33.19 2.02
CA VAL A 256 -11.40 -33.24 2.46
C VAL A 256 -11.43 -32.85 3.94
N CYS A 257 -12.24 -31.87 4.31
CA CYS A 257 -12.39 -31.40 5.68
C CYS A 257 -13.81 -31.64 6.17
N LYS A 258 -13.99 -31.60 7.48
CA LYS A 258 -15.31 -31.64 8.10
C LYS A 258 -16.14 -30.44 7.66
N ASN A 259 -15.54 -29.25 7.70
CA ASN A 259 -16.14 -28.00 7.27
C ASN A 259 -15.07 -27.00 6.83
N ALA A 260 -15.51 -25.88 6.25
CA ALA A 260 -14.64 -24.83 5.77
C ALA A 260 -13.77 -24.19 6.87
N LEU A 261 -14.20 -24.19 8.14
CA LEU A 261 -13.40 -23.65 9.24
C LEU A 261 -12.19 -24.53 9.54
N GLU A 262 -12.36 -25.86 9.51
CA GLU A 262 -11.25 -26.79 9.63
C GLU A 262 -10.25 -26.61 8.48
N ARG A 263 -10.72 -26.40 7.24
CA ARG A 263 -9.87 -26.11 6.09
C ARG A 263 -9.03 -24.85 6.30
N VAL A 264 -9.65 -23.76 6.75
CA VAL A 264 -8.95 -22.52 7.10
C VAL A 264 -7.90 -22.80 8.17
N ASP A 265 -8.28 -23.43 9.29
CA ASP A 265 -7.38 -23.71 10.41
C ASP A 265 -6.19 -24.58 10.00
N ASN A 266 -6.42 -25.65 9.23
CA ASN A 266 -5.37 -26.54 8.76
C ASN A 266 -4.42 -25.82 7.81
N THR A 267 -4.95 -25.04 6.87
CA THR A 267 -4.14 -24.26 5.92
C THR A 267 -3.30 -23.20 6.65
N MET A 268 -3.90 -22.46 7.58
CA MET A 268 -3.24 -21.41 8.35
C MET A 268 -2.19 -21.99 9.30
N LYS A 269 -2.40 -23.18 9.86
CA LYS A 269 -1.35 -23.89 10.64
C LYS A 269 -0.22 -24.33 9.72
N HIS A 270 -0.54 -24.96 8.59
CA HIS A 270 0.45 -25.53 7.69
C HIS A 270 1.36 -24.46 7.08
N VAL A 271 0.82 -23.33 6.61
CA VAL A 271 1.61 -22.27 5.98
C VAL A 271 2.74 -21.76 6.88
N THR A 272 2.55 -21.77 8.21
CA THR A 272 3.58 -21.29 9.15
C THR A 272 4.82 -22.19 9.17
N VAL A 273 4.67 -23.48 8.92
CA VAL A 273 5.74 -24.49 8.96
C VAL A 273 6.29 -24.86 7.58
N VAL A 274 5.64 -24.44 6.49
CA VAL A 274 6.18 -24.59 5.14
C VAL A 274 7.56 -23.91 5.06
N SER A 275 8.53 -24.66 4.53
CA SER A 275 9.86 -24.15 4.21
C SER A 275 9.86 -23.51 2.83
N PHE A 276 10.45 -22.34 2.75
CA PHE A 276 10.57 -21.57 1.52
C PHE A 276 12.04 -21.53 1.13
N SER A 277 12.31 -21.75 -0.15
CA SER A 277 13.68 -21.87 -0.67
C SER A 277 13.92 -21.00 -1.89
N LYS A 278 12.86 -20.61 -2.63
CA LYS A 278 12.97 -19.81 -3.85
C LYS A 278 12.89 -18.31 -3.54
N SER A 279 11.96 -17.91 -2.68
CA SER A 279 11.69 -16.52 -2.37
C SER A 279 12.83 -15.87 -1.59
N TYR A 280 13.25 -14.68 -2.02
CA TYR A 280 14.21 -13.87 -1.26
C TYR A 280 13.60 -13.37 0.05
N LEU A 281 12.33 -12.98 0.03
CA LEU A 281 11.60 -12.45 1.20
C LEU A 281 11.30 -13.50 2.27
N MET A 282 11.44 -14.79 1.97
CA MET A 282 11.23 -15.85 2.96
C MET A 282 12.54 -16.37 3.58
N ARG A 283 13.70 -15.79 3.24
CA ARG A 283 14.98 -16.23 3.80
C ARG A 283 15.06 -15.84 5.27
N ASN A 284 15.54 -16.77 6.11
CA ASN A 284 15.61 -16.64 7.57
C ASN A 284 16.29 -15.36 8.12
N ASN A 285 17.03 -14.62 7.30
CA ASN A 285 17.85 -13.48 7.73
C ASN A 285 17.35 -12.10 7.27
N ASN A 286 16.21 -12.00 6.57
CA ASN A 286 15.65 -10.69 6.24
C ASN A 286 14.69 -10.13 7.30
N GLY A 287 14.19 -10.97 8.22
CA GLY A 287 13.31 -10.56 9.32
C GLY A 287 11.98 -9.93 8.90
N LEU A 288 11.63 -9.93 7.61
CA LEU A 288 10.40 -9.30 7.11
C LEU A 288 9.19 -10.22 7.21
N ILE A 289 9.40 -11.52 7.09
CA ILE A 289 8.29 -12.47 7.00
C ILE A 289 8.44 -13.54 8.07
N GLY A 290 7.47 -13.55 8.99
CA GLY A 290 7.24 -14.58 9.97
C GLY A 290 5.90 -15.29 9.77
N PRO A 291 5.41 -15.98 10.82
CA PRO A 291 4.16 -16.74 10.76
C PRO A 291 2.95 -15.89 10.39
N LYS A 292 2.86 -14.65 10.91
CA LYS A 292 1.71 -13.78 10.67
C LYS A 292 1.64 -13.35 9.21
N GLU A 293 2.76 -12.94 8.64
CA GLU A 293 2.84 -12.49 7.25
C GLU A 293 2.57 -13.67 6.29
N LYS A 294 3.07 -14.88 6.62
CA LYS A 294 2.72 -16.09 5.86
C LYS A 294 1.22 -16.36 5.86
N GLN A 295 0.56 -16.23 7.00
CA GLN A 295 -0.91 -16.38 7.11
C GLN A 295 -1.64 -15.26 6.37
N GLY A 296 -1.17 -14.02 6.46
CA GLY A 296 -1.73 -12.89 5.71
C GLY A 296 -1.64 -13.06 4.19
N MET A 297 -0.55 -13.63 3.68
CA MET A 297 -0.43 -13.97 2.26
C MET A 297 -1.53 -14.94 1.78
N VAL A 298 -2.02 -15.84 2.65
CA VAL A 298 -3.13 -16.73 2.33
C VAL A 298 -4.43 -15.94 2.12
N HIS A 299 -4.70 -14.92 2.95
CA HIS A 299 -5.85 -14.02 2.74
C HIS A 299 -5.72 -13.21 1.45
N MET A 300 -4.51 -12.75 1.12
CA MET A 300 -4.27 -12.10 -0.17
C MET A 300 -4.50 -13.05 -1.35
N LEU A 301 -4.18 -14.34 -1.21
CA LEU A 301 -4.50 -15.34 -2.23
C LEU A 301 -6.01 -15.60 -2.37
N VAL A 302 -6.78 -15.47 -1.28
CA VAL A 302 -8.25 -15.47 -1.34
C VAL A 302 -8.74 -14.24 -2.11
N ASN A 303 -8.20 -13.06 -1.82
CA ASN A 303 -8.50 -11.83 -2.58
C ASN A 303 -8.18 -11.97 -4.08
N ASP A 304 -7.07 -12.64 -4.41
CA ASP A 304 -6.68 -12.92 -5.79
C ASP A 304 -7.55 -14.01 -6.49
N GLY A 305 -8.52 -14.59 -5.78
CA GLY A 305 -9.36 -15.68 -6.27
C GLY A 305 -8.60 -17.00 -6.48
N LYS A 306 -7.47 -17.20 -5.79
CA LYS A 306 -6.64 -18.42 -5.87
C LYS A 306 -7.03 -19.47 -4.84
N ILE A 307 -7.75 -19.07 -3.80
CA ILE A 307 -8.18 -19.95 -2.71
C ILE A 307 -9.68 -19.73 -2.47
N GLU A 308 -10.41 -20.84 -2.43
CA GLU A 308 -11.81 -20.88 -2.02
C GLU A 308 -11.92 -21.76 -0.77
N TRP A 309 -12.60 -21.28 0.26
CA TRP A 309 -12.71 -22.00 1.53
C TRP A 309 -13.92 -22.93 1.60
N VAL A 310 -15.02 -22.54 0.97
CA VAL A 310 -16.29 -23.28 0.98
C VAL A 310 -16.37 -24.08 -0.31
N VAL A 311 -16.27 -25.40 -0.19
CA VAL A 311 -16.26 -26.34 -1.32
C VAL A 311 -17.35 -27.40 -1.14
N ASP A 312 -17.81 -27.99 -2.24
CA ASP A 312 -18.97 -28.90 -2.27
C ASP A 312 -18.64 -30.35 -1.83
N TYR A 313 -17.36 -30.68 -1.69
CA TYR A 313 -16.88 -32.01 -1.30
C TYR A 313 -16.51 -32.14 0.18
N ASP A 314 -16.81 -31.14 1.01
CA ASP A 314 -16.69 -31.26 2.47
C ASP A 314 -17.79 -32.14 3.08
N THR A 315 -17.51 -32.77 4.22
CA THR A 315 -18.37 -33.85 4.73
C THR A 315 -19.56 -33.39 5.57
N ASP A 316 -19.47 -32.23 6.24
CA ASP A 316 -20.55 -31.65 7.07
C ASP A 316 -20.98 -30.26 6.56
N ILE A 317 -21.37 -30.17 5.28
CA ILE A 317 -21.96 -28.95 4.68
C ILE A 317 -23.37 -28.67 5.22
#